data_AF-A0A3D3Q554-F1
#
_entry.id   AF-A0A3D3Q554-F1
#
_cell.length_a   1.000
_cell.length_b   1.000
_cell.length_c   1.000
_cell.angle_alpha   90.00
_cell.angle_beta   90.00
_cell.angle_gamma   90.00
#
_symmetry.space_group_name_H-M   'P 1'
#
loop_
_entity.id
_entity.type
_entity.pdbx_description
1 polymer ?
#
loop_
_entity_poly.entity_id
_entity_poly.type
_entity_poly.pdbx_seq_one_letter_code
_entity_poly.pdbx_strand_id
1 'polypeptide(L)'
;MSTNGTKGSTLSISSGSAGWQEVGPRHATTGWQPTCAHDAEPVPATVLDCFAGSGTTGLVSQALGRRAVLIDLSLDYLGQLMRRNAQKPLGLVG
;
A
#
# COMPACT_ATOMS: atom_id res chain seq x y z
N MET A 1 -33.87 44.54 -7.22
CA MET A 1 -32.55 44.98 -6.71
C MET A 1 -31.55 43.84 -6.86
N SER A 2 -30.44 44.19 -7.52
CA SER A 2 -29.08 43.62 -7.51
C SER A 2 -28.78 42.18 -7.97
N THR A 3 -27.85 42.13 -8.92
CA THR A 3 -27.30 41.03 -9.71
C THR A 3 -25.89 40.61 -9.23
N ASN A 4 -25.32 39.62 -9.94
CA ASN A 4 -23.92 39.14 -9.98
C ASN A 4 -23.53 38.16 -8.86
N GLY A 5 -22.89 37.02 -9.11
CA GLY A 5 -22.18 36.52 -10.29
C GLY A 5 -20.79 36.07 -9.87
N THR A 6 -20.45 34.80 -10.03
CA THR A 6 -19.06 34.41 -10.31
C THR A 6 -19.04 33.11 -11.11
N LYS A 7 -18.56 33.25 -12.34
CA LYS A 7 -18.26 32.18 -13.27
C LYS A 7 -17.17 31.31 -12.63
N GLY A 8 -17.40 30.01 -12.48
CA GLY A 8 -16.30 29.08 -12.17
C GLY A 8 -15.27 29.21 -13.28
N SER A 9 -14.13 29.81 -12.97
CA SER A 9 -13.11 30.14 -13.95
C SER A 9 -12.53 28.87 -14.56
N THR A 10 -12.68 28.75 -15.87
CA THR A 10 -11.85 27.90 -16.73
C THR A 10 -10.38 28.17 -16.45
N LEU A 11 -9.71 27.23 -15.78
CA LEU A 11 -8.25 27.17 -15.82
C LEU A 11 -7.88 26.25 -16.98
N SER A 12 -7.62 26.87 -18.14
CA SER A 12 -7.01 26.21 -19.27
C SER A 12 -5.56 25.87 -18.93
N ILE A 13 -5.27 24.59 -18.68
CA ILE A 13 -3.90 24.07 -18.72
C ILE A 13 -3.73 23.40 -20.08
N SER A 14 -3.17 24.16 -21.02
CA SER A 14 -2.58 23.60 -22.23
C SER A 14 -1.16 23.16 -21.90
N SER A 15 -0.99 21.87 -21.60
CA SER A 15 0.29 21.18 -21.71
C SER A 15 0.01 19.74 -22.10
N GLY A 16 0.43 19.38 -23.31
CA GLY A 16 0.20 18.08 -23.91
C GLY A 16 0.84 16.95 -23.12
N SER A 17 0.01 16.03 -22.65
CA SER A 17 0.27 14.60 -22.58
C SER A 17 -1.12 13.95 -22.59
N ALA A 18 -1.30 12.88 -23.37
CA ALA A 18 -2.56 12.15 -23.38
C ALA A 18 -2.83 11.61 -21.97
N GLY A 19 -3.64 12.35 -21.21
CA GLY A 19 -3.80 12.16 -19.77
C GLY A 19 -4.65 10.93 -19.46
N TRP A 20 -4.18 10.11 -18.54
CA TRP A 20 -4.99 9.11 -17.87
C TRP A 20 -6.17 9.82 -17.21
N GLN A 21 -7.37 9.64 -17.75
CA GLN A 21 -8.58 10.07 -17.06
C GLN A 21 -8.86 9.08 -15.94
N GLU A 22 -8.85 9.58 -14.71
CA GLU A 22 -9.30 8.85 -13.54
C GLU A 22 -10.83 8.71 -13.64
N VAL A 23 -11.32 7.64 -14.26
CA VAL A 23 -12.76 7.37 -14.42
C VAL A 23 -13.19 6.45 -13.27
N GLY A 24 -13.60 7.03 -12.14
CA GLY A 24 -14.16 6.26 -11.03
C GLY A 24 -14.40 7.06 -9.75
N PRO A 25 -15.27 6.58 -8.84
CA PRO A 25 -15.46 7.19 -7.54
C PRO A 25 -14.15 7.13 -6.73
N ARG A 26 -13.81 8.25 -6.10
CA ARG A 26 -12.67 8.31 -5.16
C ARG A 26 -13.09 7.67 -3.85
N HIS A 27 -12.39 6.61 -3.46
CA HIS A 27 -12.59 5.98 -2.16
C HIS A 27 -11.65 6.59 -1.13
N ALA A 28 -12.19 6.95 0.03
CA ALA A 28 -11.42 7.39 1.19
C ALA A 28 -11.58 6.36 2.32
N THR A 29 -10.47 5.80 2.79
CA THR A 29 -10.46 4.89 3.94
C THR A 29 -10.65 5.70 5.22
N THR A 30 -11.77 5.49 5.93
CA THR A 30 -12.13 6.22 7.16
C THR A 30 -11.60 5.58 8.44
N GLY A 31 -11.15 4.32 8.39
CA GLY A 31 -10.60 3.59 9.53
C GLY A 31 -10.64 2.08 9.34
N TRP A 32 -10.21 1.36 10.36
CA TRP A 32 -10.27 -0.10 10.44
C TRP A 32 -11.20 -0.52 11.58
N GLN A 33 -12.06 -1.50 11.34
CA GLN A 33 -12.95 -2.09 12.34
C GLN A 33 -12.80 -3.62 12.34
N PRO A 34 -12.93 -4.28 13.50
CA PRO A 34 -12.88 -5.73 13.57
C PRO A 34 -14.05 -6.37 12.81
N THR A 35 -13.80 -7.51 12.16
CA THR A 35 -14.84 -8.31 11.49
C THR A 35 -15.39 -9.44 12.38
N CYS A 36 -14.81 -9.63 13.57
CA CYS A 36 -15.22 -10.62 14.57
C CYS A 36 -15.72 -9.94 15.86
N ALA A 37 -16.54 -10.66 16.64
CA ALA A 37 -17.17 -10.13 17.85
C ALA A 37 -16.34 -10.32 19.14
N HIS A 38 -15.13 -10.87 19.04
CA HIS A 38 -14.28 -11.15 20.20
C HIS A 38 -13.51 -9.89 20.61
N ASP A 39 -13.31 -9.73 21.91
CA ASP A 39 -12.56 -8.62 22.51
C ASP A 39 -11.12 -9.08 22.83
N ALA A 40 -10.32 -9.21 21.78
CA ALA A 40 -8.91 -9.60 21.88
C ALA A 40 -8.02 -8.46 21.37
N GLU A 41 -6.87 -8.26 22.02
CA GLU A 41 -5.89 -7.27 21.58
C GLU A 41 -5.42 -7.59 20.14
N PRO A 42 -5.39 -6.61 19.22
CA PRO A 42 -4.91 -6.83 17.87
C PRO A 42 -3.45 -7.30 17.84
N VAL A 43 -3.21 -8.43 17.19
CA VAL A 43 -1.85 -8.91 16.92
C VAL A 43 -1.31 -8.39 15.58
N PRO A 44 0.01 -8.25 15.40
CA PRO A 44 0.58 -7.86 14.12
C PRO A 44 0.14 -8.80 12.99
N ALA A 45 -0.40 -8.22 11.92
CA ALA A 45 -0.82 -8.96 10.73
C ALA A 45 0.35 -9.66 10.03
N THR A 46 0.03 -10.71 9.26
CA THR A 46 0.97 -11.35 8.33
C THR A 46 0.71 -10.79 6.93
N VAL A 47 1.74 -10.23 6.30
CA VAL A 47 1.69 -9.64 4.96
C VAL A 47 1.86 -10.73 3.91
N LEU A 48 1.06 -10.70 2.85
CA LEU A 48 1.20 -11.57 1.68
C LEU A 48 1.56 -10.73 0.47
N ASP A 49 2.63 -11.11 -0.23
CA ASP A 49 3.02 -10.54 -1.51
C ASP A 49 3.27 -11.66 -2.53
N CYS A 50 2.40 -11.74 -3.55
CA CYS A 50 2.47 -12.78 -4.58
C CYS A 50 3.42 -12.45 -5.73
N PHE A 51 3.99 -11.24 -5.77
CA PHE A 51 4.88 -10.75 -6.82
C PHE A 51 6.05 -9.99 -6.16
N ALA A 52 6.74 -10.68 -5.26
CA ALA A 52 7.63 -10.06 -4.31
C ALA A 52 8.89 -9.43 -4.93
N GLY A 53 9.25 -9.82 -6.16
CA GLY A 53 10.41 -9.33 -6.89
C GLY A 53 11.67 -9.35 -6.03
N SER A 54 12.31 -8.19 -5.88
CA SER A 54 13.52 -8.02 -5.08
C SER A 54 13.33 -8.22 -3.56
N GLY A 55 12.10 -8.35 -3.08
CA GLY A 55 11.77 -8.62 -1.68
C GLY A 55 11.58 -7.39 -0.80
N THR A 56 11.30 -6.20 -1.37
CA THR A 56 11.11 -4.94 -0.62
C THR A 56 9.99 -5.04 0.42
N THR A 57 8.89 -5.72 0.10
CA THR A 57 7.76 -5.94 1.01
C THR A 57 8.20 -6.65 2.29
N GLY A 58 9.13 -7.60 2.19
CA GLY A 58 9.71 -8.28 3.36
C GLY A 58 10.49 -7.34 4.27
N LEU A 59 11.34 -6.49 3.69
CA LEU A 59 12.14 -5.52 4.43
C LEU A 59 11.26 -4.52 5.20
N VAL A 60 10.23 -3.99 4.55
CA VAL A 60 9.27 -3.06 5.17
C VAL A 60 8.43 -3.78 6.23
N SER A 61 8.00 -5.01 5.97
CA SER A 61 7.27 -5.82 6.96
C SER A 61 8.09 -6.04 8.23
N GLN A 62 9.36 -6.43 8.10
CA GLN A 62 10.27 -6.59 9.23
C GLN A 62 10.47 -5.27 10.00
N ALA A 63 10.68 -4.16 9.29
CA ALA A 63 10.84 -2.83 9.91
C ALA A 63 9.59 -2.40 10.72
N LEU A 64 8.41 -2.88 10.34
CA LEU A 64 7.14 -2.61 11.01
C LEU A 64 6.72 -3.71 12.01
N GLY A 65 7.61 -4.66 12.34
CA GLY A 65 7.32 -5.74 13.29
C GLY A 65 6.29 -6.76 12.79
N ARG A 66 6.16 -6.92 11.47
CA ARG A 66 5.21 -7.84 10.83
C ARG A 66 5.91 -9.05 10.23
N ARG A 67 5.17 -10.16 10.18
CA ARG A 67 5.56 -11.33 9.39
C ARG A 67 5.18 -11.13 7.93
N ALA A 68 5.89 -11.75 7.00
CA ALA A 68 5.56 -11.73 5.59
C ALA A 68 5.75 -13.09 4.92
N VAL A 69 4.85 -13.41 3.98
CA VAL A 69 4.97 -14.48 3.00
C VAL A 69 5.21 -13.83 1.64
N LEU A 70 6.36 -14.11 1.06
CA LEU A 70 6.79 -13.52 -0.20
C LEU A 70 6.93 -14.61 -1.26
N ILE A 71 6.24 -14.45 -2.39
CA ILE A 71 6.22 -15.39 -3.48
C ILE A 71 6.67 -14.66 -4.74
N ASP A 72 7.55 -15.28 -5.52
CA ASP A 72 7.91 -14.81 -6.86
C ASP A 72 8.24 -16.02 -7.75
N LEU A 73 7.97 -15.92 -9.04
CA LEU A 73 8.25 -16.97 -10.01
C LEU A 73 9.71 -16.92 -10.53
N SER A 74 10.32 -15.72 -10.54
CA SER A 74 11.66 -15.51 -11.08
C SER A 74 12.72 -15.99 -10.09
N LEU A 75 13.47 -17.01 -10.50
CA LEU A 75 14.57 -17.55 -9.72
C LEU A 75 15.65 -16.49 -9.39
N ASP A 76 15.91 -15.58 -10.32
CA ASP A 76 16.87 -14.50 -10.12
C ASP A 76 16.42 -13.54 -9.02
N TYR A 77 15.13 -13.23 -8.98
CA TYR A 77 14.55 -12.40 -7.93
C TYR A 77 14.48 -13.13 -6.59
N LEU A 78 14.15 -14.42 -6.57
CA LEU A 78 14.19 -15.23 -5.36
C LEU A 78 15.57 -15.22 -4.71
N GLY A 79 16.65 -15.35 -5.49
CA GLY A 79 18.01 -15.27 -4.95
C GLY A 79 18.32 -13.92 -4.30
N GLN A 80 17.86 -12.81 -4.90
CA GLN A 80 18.01 -11.47 -4.33
C GLN A 80 17.15 -11.29 -3.06
N LEU A 81 15.89 -11.69 -3.12
CA LEU A 81 14.93 -11.65 -2.04
C LEU A 81 15.46 -12.40 -0.82
N MET A 82 15.95 -13.63 -1.02
CA MET A 82 16.52 -14.45 0.05
C MET A 82 17.73 -13.77 0.68
N ARG A 83 18.67 -13.23 -0.11
CA ARG A 83 19.84 -12.52 0.45
C ARG A 83 19.44 -11.28 1.25
N ARG A 84 18.47 -10.50 0.77
CA ARG A 84 18.00 -9.27 1.45
C ARG A 84 17.21 -9.58 2.72
N ASN A 85 16.45 -10.67 2.71
CA ASN A 85 15.57 -11.05 3.82
C ASN A 85 16.16 -12.18 4.70
N ALA A 86 17.43 -12.55 4.53
CA ALA A 86 18.18 -13.48 5.37
C ALA A 86 18.41 -12.89 6.77
N GLN A 87 17.31 -12.89 7.54
CA GLN A 87 17.07 -12.53 8.93
C GLN A 87 17.97 -11.48 9.62
N LYS A 88 17.33 -10.34 9.90
CA LYS A 88 17.41 -9.67 11.21
C LYS A 88 16.41 -10.38 12.14
N PRO A 89 16.65 -10.52 13.47
CA PRO A 89 15.66 -11.11 14.37
C PRO A 89 14.32 -10.39 14.19
N LEU A 90 13.25 -11.18 13.99
CA LEU A 90 11.89 -10.68 13.97
C LEU A 90 11.68 -9.98 15.31
N GLY A 91 11.46 -8.66 15.31
CA GLY A 91 11.19 -7.85 16.51
C GLY A 91 9.85 -8.19 17.16
N LEU A 92 9.43 -9.45 17.11
CA LEU A 92 8.30 -10.04 17.79
C LEU A 92 8.70 -10.17 19.26
N VAL A 93 8.54 -9.07 19.99
CA VAL A 93 8.49 -9.13 21.45
C VAL A 93 7.21 -9.88 21.78
N GLY A 94 7.36 -11.05 22.42
CA GLY A 94 6.24 -11.82 22.96
C GLY A 94 5.69 -11.20 24.22
#